data_AF-A0A3B9SUZ5-F1
#
_entry.id   AF-A0A3B9SUZ5-F1
#
_cell.length_a   1.000
_cell.length_b   1.000
_cell.length_c   1.000
_cell.angle_alpha   90.00
_cell.angle_beta   90.00
_cell.angle_gamma   90.00
#
_symmetry.space_group_name_H-M   'P 1'
#
loop_
_entity.id
_entity.type
_entity.pdbx_description
1 polymer ?
#
loop_
_entity_poly.entity_id
_entity_poly.type
_entity_poly.pdbx_seq_one_letter_code
_entity_poly.pdbx_strand_id
1 'polypeptide(L)'
;YIKHIYGEKEYGGTSWLYLSDVPFEQIGFKTGVSEKPIPLYSWEVLKWTPYIFVGWGAILTALYFYTKRRAEVHGEEEMYAAVETKEEEKK
;
A
#
# COMPACT_ATOMS: atom_id res chain seq x y z
N TYR A 1 -6.87 -15.07 42.53
CA TYR A 1 -5.85 -15.06 41.47
C TYR A 1 -6.46 -15.67 40.22
N ILE A 2 -6.46 -14.92 39.12
CA ILE A 2 -6.90 -15.41 37.82
C ILE A 2 -5.69 -15.83 37.02
N LYS A 3 -5.74 -17.02 36.42
CA LYS A 3 -4.65 -17.55 35.59
C LYS A 3 -4.67 -16.94 34.18
N HIS A 4 -4.54 -15.62 34.13
CA HIS A 4 -4.50 -14.85 32.90
C HIS A 4 -3.68 -13.58 33.13
N ILE A 5 -2.75 -13.29 32.22
CA ILE A 5 -1.93 -12.08 32.22
C ILE A 5 -2.47 -11.20 31.10
N TYR A 6 -3.17 -10.12 31.47
CA TYR A 6 -3.76 -9.23 30.49
C TYR A 6 -2.68 -8.33 29.90
N GLY A 7 -2.63 -8.26 28.58
CA GLY A 7 -1.61 -7.56 27.80
C GLY A 7 -0.54 -8.47 27.18
N GLU A 8 -0.51 -9.77 27.51
CA GLU A 8 0.45 -10.72 26.92
C GLU A 8 0.09 -11.05 25.47
N LYS A 9 -1.20 -11.27 25.18
CA LYS A 9 -1.69 -11.74 23.88
C LYS A 9 -2.65 -10.76 23.22
N GLU A 10 -3.28 -9.91 24.00
CA GLU A 10 -4.25 -8.91 23.59
C GLU A 10 -3.63 -8.01 22.52
N TYR A 11 -4.29 -7.90 21.36
CA TYR A 11 -3.84 -7.08 20.22
C TYR A 11 -2.43 -7.42 19.72
N GLY A 12 -2.01 -8.69 19.84
CA GLY A 12 -0.67 -9.12 19.45
C GLY A 12 0.40 -8.88 20.52
N GLY A 13 -0.03 -8.64 21.76
CA GLY A 13 0.83 -8.31 22.88
C GLY A 13 1.02 -6.81 23.03
N THR A 14 1.09 -6.37 24.27
CA THR A 14 1.23 -4.96 24.65
C THR A 14 2.48 -4.77 25.52
N SER A 15 2.95 -3.53 25.66
CA SER A 15 4.11 -3.23 26.51
C SER A 15 3.78 -3.20 28.01
N TRP A 16 2.54 -3.51 28.40
CA TRP A 16 2.04 -3.44 29.76
C TRP A 16 1.40 -4.77 30.14
N LEU A 17 1.79 -5.34 31.27
CA LEU A 17 1.22 -6.59 31.77
C LEU A 17 0.44 -6.30 33.06
N TYR A 18 -0.82 -6.72 33.10
CA TYR A 18 -1.68 -6.56 34.26
C TYR A 18 -1.97 -7.90 34.91
N LEU A 19 -1.93 -7.90 36.24
CA LEU A 19 -2.33 -9.02 37.08
C LEU A 19 -3.45 -8.55 38.00
N SER A 20 -4.50 -9.35 38.10
CA SER A 20 -5.67 -9.04 38.92
C SER A 20 -6.14 -10.29 39.66
N ASP A 21 -6.69 -10.10 40.87
CA ASP A 21 -7.37 -11.15 41.60
C ASP A 21 -8.84 -11.31 41.19
N VAL A 22 -9.43 -10.26 40.61
CA VAL A 22 -10.80 -10.18 40.05
C VAL A 22 -10.79 -10.21 38.51
N PRO A 23 -11.88 -10.68 37.86
CA PRO A 23 -11.96 -10.75 36.40
C PRO A 23 -11.82 -9.38 35.75
N PHE A 24 -11.04 -9.32 34.66
CA PHE A 24 -10.72 -8.09 33.95
C PHE A 24 -11.96 -7.40 33.35
N GLU A 25 -13.01 -8.17 33.03
CA GLU A 25 -14.30 -7.64 32.57
C GLU A 25 -15.02 -6.82 33.64
N GLN A 26 -14.85 -7.18 34.93
CA GLN A 26 -15.51 -6.48 36.05
C GLN A 26 -14.87 -5.12 36.34
N ILE A 27 -13.60 -4.96 36.00
CA ILE A 27 -12.84 -3.71 36.13
C ILE A 27 -12.78 -2.92 34.81
N GLY A 28 -13.60 -3.29 33.82
CA GLY A 28 -13.81 -2.53 32.58
C GLY A 28 -12.82 -2.80 31.45
N PHE A 29 -11.96 -3.81 31.57
CA PHE A 29 -11.08 -4.23 30.48
C PHE A 29 -11.82 -5.13 29.47
N LYS A 30 -11.37 -5.10 28.21
CA LYS A 30 -11.95 -5.89 27.12
C LYS A 30 -11.18 -7.19 26.93
N THR A 31 -11.77 -8.32 27.27
CA THR A 31 -11.08 -9.63 27.22
C THR A 31 -11.36 -10.44 25.95
N GLY A 32 -12.44 -10.16 25.23
CA GLY A 32 -12.78 -10.80 23.95
C GLY A 32 -12.09 -10.18 22.73
N VAL A 33 -10.82 -9.79 22.86
CA VAL A 33 -10.07 -9.10 21.80
C VAL A 33 -9.27 -10.07 20.94
N SER A 34 -8.91 -9.64 19.73
CA SER A 34 -8.06 -10.43 18.83
C SER A 34 -6.64 -10.56 19.41
N GLU A 35 -6.06 -11.75 19.30
CA GLU A 35 -4.63 -11.97 19.60
C GLU A 35 -3.70 -11.52 18.46
N LYS A 36 -4.26 -11.04 17.33
CA LYS A 36 -3.46 -10.58 16.20
C LYS A 36 -3.00 -9.13 16.39
N PRO A 37 -1.75 -8.81 16.00
CA PRO A 37 -1.26 -7.44 16.02
C PRO A 37 -2.07 -6.56 15.06
N ILE A 38 -2.57 -5.43 15.56
CA ILE A 38 -3.33 -4.45 14.75
C ILE A 38 -2.53 -3.98 13.51
N PRO A 39 -1.20 -3.74 13.59
CA PRO A 39 -0.42 -3.35 12.41
C PRO A 39 -0.43 -4.37 11.26
N LEU A 40 -0.78 -5.64 11.53
CA LEU A 40 -0.82 -6.69 10.52
C LEU A 40 -1.77 -6.34 9.36
N TYR A 41 -2.91 -5.72 9.68
CA TYR A 41 -3.91 -5.34 8.68
C TYR A 41 -3.36 -4.35 7.65
N SER A 42 -2.58 -3.35 8.10
CA SER A 42 -1.93 -2.40 7.20
C SER A 42 -0.76 -3.05 6.46
N TRP A 43 0.01 -3.90 7.14
CA TRP A 43 1.18 -4.58 6.58
C TRP A 43 0.81 -5.51 5.42
N GLU A 44 -0.33 -6.19 5.50
CA GLU A 44 -0.82 -7.08 4.43
C GLU A 44 -0.98 -6.37 3.08
N VAL A 45 -1.34 -5.08 3.09
CA VAL A 45 -1.45 -4.25 1.90
C VAL A 45 -0.11 -3.59 1.55
N LEU A 46 0.54 -2.97 2.54
CA LEU A 46 1.77 -2.19 2.33
C LEU A 46 2.94 -3.02 1.79
N LYS A 47 3.01 -4.31 2.12
CA LYS A 47 4.05 -5.21 1.59
C LYS A 47 4.05 -5.32 0.07
N TRP A 48 2.91 -5.08 -0.59
CA TRP A 48 2.79 -5.15 -2.05
C TRP A 48 3.22 -3.87 -2.77
N THR A 49 3.21 -2.74 -2.07
CA THR A 49 3.52 -1.42 -2.63
C THR A 49 4.84 -1.39 -3.41
N PRO A 50 5.98 -1.89 -2.89
CA PRO A 50 7.25 -1.85 -3.64
C PRO A 50 7.17 -2.60 -4.98
N TYR A 51 6.47 -3.73 -5.02
CA TYR A 51 6.31 -4.52 -6.25
C TYR A 51 5.46 -3.79 -7.30
N ILE A 52 4.40 -3.11 -6.87
CA ILE A 52 3.56 -2.29 -7.74
C ILE A 52 4.38 -1.15 -8.35
N PHE A 53 5.20 -0.47 -7.54
CA PHE A 53 6.09 0.60 -8.02
C PHE A 53 7.09 0.10 -9.07
N VAL A 54 7.75 -1.03 -8.82
CA VAL A 54 8.69 -1.63 -9.78
C VAL A 54 7.97 -2.06 -11.06
N GLY A 55 6.81 -2.70 -10.93
CA GLY A 55 6.00 -3.11 -12.08
C GLY A 55 5.59 -1.92 -12.94
N TRP A 56 5.10 -0.85 -12.32
CA TRP A 56 4.74 0.37 -13.04
C TRP A 56 5.94 1.05 -13.70
N GLY A 57 7.08 1.12 -12.99
CA GLY A 57 8.33 1.65 -13.54
C GLY A 57 8.80 0.87 -14.77
N ALA A 58 8.70 -0.46 -14.74
CA ALA A 58 9.06 -1.29 -15.88
C ALA A 58 8.11 -1.07 -17.09
N ILE A 59 6.81 -0.99 -16.85
CA ILE A 59 5.80 -0.72 -17.90
C ILE A 59 6.07 0.64 -18.56
N LEU A 60 6.24 1.70 -17.76
CA LEU A 60 6.50 3.04 -18.28
C LEU A 60 7.84 3.09 -19.03
N THR A 61 8.86 2.40 -18.54
CA THR A 61 10.16 2.31 -19.23
C THR A 61 10.02 1.61 -20.58
N ALA A 62 9.29 0.49 -20.64
CA ALA A 62 9.03 -0.21 -21.90
C ALA A 62 8.27 0.68 -22.90
N LEU A 63 7.22 1.39 -22.44
CA LEU A 63 6.47 2.34 -23.27
C LEU A 63 7.36 3.49 -23.75
N TYR A 64 8.25 4.01 -22.91
CA TYR A 64 9.21 5.05 -23.28
C TYR A 64 10.14 4.58 -24.40
N PHE A 65 10.78 3.42 -24.26
CA PHE A 65 11.65 2.88 -25.32
C PHE A 65 10.89 2.63 -26.62
N TYR A 66 9.65 2.14 -26.53
CA TYR A 66 8.81 1.90 -27.69
C TYR A 66 8.42 3.19 -28.42
N THR A 67 7.97 4.21 -27.68
CA THR A 67 7.59 5.52 -28.24
C THR A 67 8.80 6.26 -28.80
N LYS A 68 9.94 6.25 -28.10
CA LYS A 68 11.19 6.85 -28.57
C LYS A 68 11.66 6.26 -29.89
N ARG A 69 11.70 4.92 -30.02
CA ARG A 69 12.08 4.27 -31.29
C ARG A 69 11.14 4.66 -32.43
N ARG A 70 9.84 4.85 -32.15
CA ARG A 70 8.88 5.23 -33.18
C ARG A 70 9.02 6.70 -33.60
N ALA A 71 9.35 7.59 -32.66
CA ALA A 71 9.63 8.99 -32.94
C ALA A 71 10.91 9.17 -33.76
N GLU A 72 11.97 8.42 -33.45
CA GLU A 72 13.21 8.40 -34.25
C GLU A 72 12.99 7.89 -35.67
N VAL A 73 12.04 6.96 -35.87
CA VAL A 73 11.69 6.40 -37.19
C VAL A 73 10.79 7.32 -38.02
N HIS A 74 9.89 8.08 -37.41
CA HIS A 74 9.00 9.00 -38.12
C HIS A 74 9.54 10.44 -38.26
N GLY A 75 10.70 10.75 -37.67
CA GLY A 75 11.20 12.12 -37.63
C GLY A 75 10.33 12.99 -36.71
N GLU A 76 10.96 13.80 -35.85
CA GLU A 76 10.20 14.67 -34.95
C GLU A 76 9.24 15.60 -35.71
N GLU A 77 9.59 16.00 -36.94
CA GLU A 77 8.77 16.85 -37.80
C GLU A 77 7.40 16.24 -38.16
N GLU A 78 7.30 14.94 -38.50
CA GLU A 78 5.99 14.33 -38.85
C GLU A 78 5.07 14.15 -37.63
N MET A 79 5.64 13.97 -36.44
CA MET A 79 4.89 13.70 -35.20
C MET A 79 4.24 14.98 -34.65
N TYR A 80 4.93 16.12 -34.72
CA TYR A 80 4.36 17.43 -34.37
C TYR A 80 3.49 18.01 -35.49
N ALA A 81 3.80 17.74 -36.78
CA ALA A 81 2.97 18.19 -37.91
C ALA A 81 1.53 17.65 -37.86
N ALA A 82 1.32 16.42 -37.36
CA ALA A 82 -0.01 15.83 -37.18
C ALA A 82 -0.84 16.48 -36.05
N VAL A 83 -0.19 17.22 -35.14
CA VAL A 83 -0.84 18.00 -34.07
C VAL A 83 -1.14 19.41 -34.57
N GLU A 84 -0.20 20.04 -35.29
CA GLU A 84 -0.41 21.39 -35.86
C GLU A 84 -1.53 21.41 -36.92
N THR A 85 -1.57 20.43 -37.83
CA THR A 85 -2.66 20.33 -38.83
C THR A 85 -4.05 20.21 -38.20
N LYS A 86 -4.17 19.59 -37.02
CA LYS A 86 -5.44 19.45 -36.30
C LYS A 86 -5.86 20.73 -35.55
N GLU A 87 -4.93 21.60 -35.21
CA GLU A 87 -5.25 22.93 -34.66
C GLU A 87 -5.61 23.94 -35.76
N GLU A 88 -5.03 23.82 -36.95
CA GLU A 88 -5.38 24.67 -38.11
C GLU A 88 -6.77 24.34 -38.70
N GLU A 89 -7.16 23.07 -38.80
CA GLU A 89 -8.52 22.67 -39.28
C GLU A 89 -9.66 23.09 -38.32
N LYS A 90 -9.34 23.47 -37.09
CA LYS A 90 -10.32 23.82 -36.05
C LYS A 90 -10.57 25.33 -35.92
N LYS A 91 -9.91 26.14 -36.76
CA LYS A 91 -9.99 27.61 -36.79
C LYS A 91 -10.82 28.09 -37.97
#